data_AF-A0A0F9X406-F1
#
_entry.id   AF-A0A0F9X406-F1
#
_cell.length_a   1.000
_cell.length_b   1.000
_cell.length_c   1.000
_cell.angle_alpha   90.00
_cell.angle_beta   90.00
_cell.angle_gamma   90.00
#
_symmetry.space_group_name_H-M   'P 1'
#
loop_
_entity.id
_entity.type
_entity.pdbx_description
1 polymer ?
#
loop_
_entity_poly.entity_id
_entity_poly.type
_entity_poly.pdbx_seq_one_letter_code
_entity_poly.pdbx_strand_id
1 'polypeptide(L)'
;MTSKSIYGVRMPGTMGDVIHQLDGLRPLIAQKAGKLIARAVARLATDYHDRAFIFGTNDSGDHFVNAQAEVQQRIREMAATNGRDPEIDTHFEVVICSAGHHAVMISFTEHEDWFTDLLSLPGAADFSYWDGAGRPAGVTSDEWANRRRTYQRILSRDPHGRPAGCGVTLVFQKPLSPRTLDEILREVPDIQTRARRMARQSLLAQWTGSLDPTKIDPVAYMEKMMNYASKLNTPEFAPVITQRAEVFAEQLPTLDEDRIQGRHTSPPEKQESFPIEL
;
A
#
# COMPACT_ATOMS: atom_id res chain seq x y z
N MET A 1 -0.04 15.42 3.54
CA MET A 1 -1.24 14.82 2.92
C MET A 1 -0.83 14.36 1.54
N THR A 2 -0.69 13.05 1.32
CA THR A 2 -0.64 12.49 -0.03
C THR A 2 -2.05 12.63 -0.61
N SER A 3 -2.19 13.38 -1.71
CA SER A 3 -3.45 13.43 -2.43
C SER A 3 -3.56 12.20 -3.31
N LYS A 4 -4.76 11.63 -3.45
CA LYS A 4 -5.03 10.57 -4.43
C LYS A 4 -4.43 10.93 -5.77
N SER A 5 -3.77 9.98 -6.41
CA SER A 5 -3.38 10.12 -7.79
C SER A 5 -4.64 10.23 -8.65
N ILE A 6 -4.63 11.20 -9.56
CA ILE A 6 -5.74 11.46 -10.45
C ILE A 6 -5.31 11.08 -11.86
N TYR A 7 -6.09 10.21 -12.49
CA TYR A 7 -5.82 9.73 -13.83
C TYR A 7 -7.03 9.91 -14.74
N GLY A 8 -6.77 10.11 -16.04
CA GLY A 8 -7.78 10.26 -17.06
C GLY A 8 -7.79 9.08 -18.01
N VAL A 9 -8.97 8.56 -18.32
CA VAL A 9 -9.16 7.54 -19.37
C VAL A 9 -10.23 8.02 -20.33
N ARG A 10 -9.98 7.89 -21.63
CA ARG A 10 -11.01 8.07 -22.65
C ARG A 10 -11.48 6.72 -23.14
N MET A 11 -12.79 6.55 -23.25
CA MET A 11 -13.41 5.36 -23.82
C MET A 11 -14.39 5.74 -24.93
N PRO A 12 -14.49 4.93 -26.01
CA PRO A 12 -15.54 5.07 -27.01
C PRO A 12 -16.90 4.69 -26.41
N GLY A 13 -17.96 5.31 -26.94
CA GLY A 13 -19.33 5.02 -26.54
C GLY A 13 -19.93 6.06 -25.62
N THR A 14 -21.18 5.81 -25.25
CA THR A 14 -21.94 6.66 -24.34
C THR A 14 -21.56 6.40 -22.89
N MET A 15 -22.00 7.28 -21.99
CA MET A 15 -21.83 7.08 -20.55
C MET A 15 -22.45 5.77 -20.07
N GLY A 16 -23.58 5.35 -20.64
CA GLY A 16 -24.24 4.08 -20.28
C GLY A 16 -23.40 2.85 -20.67
N ASP A 17 -22.79 2.88 -21.87
CA ASP A 17 -21.91 1.79 -22.33
C ASP A 17 -20.70 1.64 -21.41
N VAL A 18 -20.14 2.77 -20.98
CA VAL A 18 -18.97 2.81 -20.08
C VAL A 18 -19.33 2.33 -18.68
N ILE A 19 -20.48 2.75 -18.13
CA ILE A 19 -20.98 2.25 -16.84
C ILE A 19 -21.14 0.72 -16.89
N HIS A 20 -21.69 0.19 -17.97
CA HIS A 20 -21.87 -1.27 -18.13
C HIS A 20 -20.52 -2.00 -18.15
N GLN A 21 -19.52 -1.48 -18.86
CA GLN A 21 -18.17 -2.05 -18.87
C GLN A 21 -17.49 -1.99 -17.49
N LEU A 22 -17.65 -0.88 -16.77
CA LEU A 22 -17.11 -0.71 -15.42
C LEU A 22 -17.75 -1.64 -14.39
N ASP A 23 -19.01 -2.04 -14.59
CA ASP A 23 -19.67 -3.01 -13.71
C ASP A 23 -18.90 -4.35 -13.68
N GLY A 24 -18.34 -4.75 -14.82
CA GLY A 24 -17.46 -5.90 -14.94
C GLY A 24 -16.15 -5.80 -14.14
N LEU A 25 -15.70 -4.59 -13.79
CA LEU A 25 -14.50 -4.39 -12.97
C LEU A 25 -14.76 -4.48 -11.46
N ARG A 26 -16.02 -4.36 -11.01
CA ARG A 26 -16.32 -4.39 -9.56
C ARG A 26 -15.76 -5.61 -8.85
N PRO A 27 -15.88 -6.85 -9.38
CA PRO A 27 -15.32 -8.04 -8.72
C PRO A 27 -13.79 -7.99 -8.64
N LEU A 28 -13.13 -7.52 -9.70
CA LEU A 28 -11.67 -7.41 -9.76
C LEU A 28 -11.15 -6.40 -8.73
N ILE A 29 -11.75 -5.20 -8.67
CA ILE A 29 -11.37 -4.19 -7.68
C ILE A 29 -11.65 -4.68 -6.26
N ALA A 30 -12.78 -5.36 -6.02
CA ALA A 30 -13.08 -5.95 -4.72
C ALA A 30 -12.11 -7.07 -4.32
N GLN A 31 -11.58 -7.82 -5.30
CA GLN A 31 -10.52 -8.80 -5.09
C GLN A 31 -9.21 -8.11 -4.73
N LYS A 32 -8.78 -7.10 -5.49
CA LYS A 32 -7.56 -6.33 -5.22
C LYS A 32 -7.60 -5.62 -3.88
N ALA A 33 -8.71 -4.98 -3.53
CA ALA A 33 -8.94 -4.40 -2.22
C ALA A 33 -8.83 -5.45 -1.11
N GLY A 34 -9.43 -6.63 -1.30
CA GLY A 34 -9.30 -7.75 -0.36
C GLY A 34 -7.85 -8.21 -0.18
N LYS A 35 -7.11 -8.34 -1.28
CA LYS A 35 -5.69 -8.71 -1.29
C LYS A 35 -4.83 -7.68 -0.57
N LEU A 36 -5.10 -6.39 -0.77
CA LEU A 36 -4.40 -5.29 -0.10
C LEU A 36 -4.54 -5.40 1.43
N ILE A 37 -5.78 -5.55 1.92
CA ILE A 37 -6.04 -5.73 3.36
C ILE A 37 -5.40 -7.02 3.89
N ALA A 38 -5.52 -8.14 3.15
CA ALA A 38 -4.93 -9.41 3.55
C ALA A 38 -3.40 -9.30 3.70
N ARG A 39 -2.75 -8.61 2.75
CA ARG A 39 -1.31 -8.34 2.77
C ARG A 39 -0.89 -7.48 3.96
N ALA A 40 -1.64 -6.43 4.28
CA ALA A 40 -1.35 -5.59 5.45
C ALA A 40 -1.42 -6.40 6.76
N VAL A 41 -2.45 -7.24 6.91
CA VAL A 41 -2.60 -8.13 8.08
C VAL A 41 -1.46 -9.17 8.11
N ALA A 42 -1.17 -9.83 6.97
CA ALA A 42 -0.09 -10.80 6.88
C ALA A 42 1.25 -10.19 7.28
N ARG A 43 1.55 -8.99 6.77
CA ARG A 43 2.77 -8.26 7.11
C ARG A 43 2.88 -8.04 8.61
N LEU A 44 1.86 -7.46 9.25
CA LEU A 44 1.88 -7.18 10.69
C LEU A 44 1.97 -8.46 11.53
N ALA A 45 1.21 -9.51 11.17
CA ALA A 45 1.27 -10.78 11.87
C ALA A 45 2.67 -11.41 11.80
N THR A 46 3.29 -11.40 10.60
CA THR A 46 4.69 -11.85 10.46
C THR A 46 5.67 -10.98 11.23
N ASP A 47 5.46 -9.66 11.29
CA ASP A 47 6.32 -8.75 12.03
C ASP A 47 6.28 -9.03 13.53
N TYR A 48 5.09 -9.26 14.10
CA TYR A 48 4.98 -9.61 15.51
C TYR A 48 5.62 -10.97 15.82
N HIS A 49 5.32 -11.98 14.99
CA HIS A 49 5.88 -13.32 15.17
C HIS A 49 7.41 -13.32 15.07
N ASP A 50 7.96 -12.73 14.01
CA ASP A 50 9.40 -12.74 13.77
C ASP A 50 10.14 -11.96 14.86
N ARG A 51 9.56 -10.85 15.36
CA ARG A 51 10.14 -10.11 16.49
C ARG A 51 10.09 -10.89 17.80
N ALA A 52 8.97 -11.56 18.10
CA ALA A 52 8.86 -12.42 19.27
C ALA A 52 9.87 -13.57 19.21
N PHE A 53 10.03 -14.17 18.04
CA PHE A 53 10.97 -15.26 17.81
C PHE A 53 12.43 -14.83 17.91
N ILE A 54 12.82 -13.72 17.27
CA ILE A 54 14.22 -13.27 17.19
C ILE A 54 14.67 -12.48 18.41
N PHE A 55 13.83 -11.56 18.89
CA PHE A 55 14.19 -10.63 19.97
C PHE A 55 13.62 -11.04 21.33
N GLY A 56 12.86 -12.14 21.40
CA GLY A 56 12.32 -12.66 22.65
C GLY A 56 11.27 -11.74 23.28
N THR A 57 10.52 -10.96 22.49
CA THR A 57 9.45 -10.14 23.04
C THR A 57 8.36 -11.05 23.64
N ASN A 58 7.95 -10.80 24.89
CA ASN A 58 6.95 -11.58 25.64
C ASN A 58 5.51 -11.51 25.08
N ASP A 59 5.35 -11.19 23.80
CA ASP A 59 4.05 -11.09 23.16
C ASP A 59 3.56 -12.51 22.85
N SER A 60 2.88 -13.11 23.84
CA SER A 60 2.31 -14.47 23.78
C SER A 60 0.89 -14.50 23.21
N GLY A 61 0.43 -13.37 22.66
CA GLY A 61 -0.89 -13.26 22.04
C GLY A 61 -0.95 -13.89 20.66
N ASP A 62 -2.17 -14.14 20.20
CA ASP A 62 -2.43 -14.52 18.82
C ASP A 62 -2.06 -13.34 17.90
N HIS A 63 -0.87 -13.41 17.29
CA HIS A 63 -0.33 -12.35 16.44
C HIS A 63 -1.24 -12.06 15.24
N PHE A 64 -2.01 -13.04 14.77
CA PHE A 64 -2.97 -12.85 13.71
C PHE A 64 -4.16 -11.99 14.17
N VAL A 65 -4.75 -12.33 15.32
CA VAL A 65 -5.87 -11.55 15.88
C VAL A 65 -5.43 -10.12 16.17
N ASN A 66 -4.22 -9.94 16.71
CA ASN A 66 -3.66 -8.61 16.98
C ASN A 66 -3.47 -7.81 15.68
N ALA A 67 -2.86 -8.41 14.65
CA ALA A 67 -2.66 -7.76 13.36
C ALA A 67 -3.98 -7.39 12.67
N GLN A 68 -4.96 -8.29 12.75
CA GLN A 68 -6.29 -8.04 12.20
C GLN A 68 -7.00 -6.91 12.93
N ALA A 69 -6.93 -6.88 14.26
CA ALA A 69 -7.49 -5.80 15.07
C ALA A 69 -6.82 -4.45 14.76
N GLU A 70 -5.49 -4.41 14.60
CA GLU A 70 -4.76 -3.19 14.24
C GLU A 70 -5.17 -2.66 12.86
N VAL A 71 -5.24 -3.52 11.84
CA VAL A 71 -5.69 -3.10 10.50
C VAL A 71 -7.12 -2.59 10.53
N GLN A 72 -8.03 -3.27 11.22
CA GLN A 72 -9.41 -2.79 11.37
C GLN A 72 -9.48 -1.44 12.09
N GLN A 73 -8.61 -1.22 13.09
CA GLN A 73 -8.51 0.05 13.78
C GLN A 73 -8.03 1.16 12.84
N ARG A 74 -6.95 0.93 12.07
CA ARG A 74 -6.44 1.91 11.08
C ARG A 74 -7.51 2.27 10.04
N ILE A 75 -8.28 1.30 9.56
CA ILE A 75 -9.40 1.55 8.62
C ILE A 75 -10.49 2.41 9.26
N ARG A 76 -10.86 2.15 10.53
CA ARG A 76 -11.82 2.98 11.27
C ARG A 76 -11.31 4.40 11.46
N GLU A 77 -10.03 4.56 11.78
CA GLU A 77 -9.38 5.86 11.95
C GLU A 77 -9.35 6.65 10.65
N MET A 78 -9.05 6.01 9.53
CA MET A 78 -9.16 6.66 8.21
C MET A 78 -10.56 7.17 7.94
N ALA A 79 -11.59 6.35 8.23
CA ALA A 79 -12.98 6.74 8.05
C ALA A 79 -13.38 7.91 8.96
N ALA A 80 -12.88 7.94 10.21
CA ALA A 80 -13.21 8.97 11.19
C ALA A 80 -12.47 10.29 10.96
N THR A 81 -11.20 10.23 10.54
CA THR A 81 -10.32 11.40 10.40
C THR A 81 -10.26 11.95 8.98
N ASN A 82 -10.86 11.23 8.01
CA ASN A 82 -10.59 11.42 6.58
C ASN A 82 -9.07 11.30 6.25
N GLY A 83 -8.34 10.59 7.11
CA GLY A 83 -6.94 10.25 6.94
C GLY A 83 -6.75 9.25 5.79
N ARG A 84 -5.50 9.14 5.33
CA ARG A 84 -5.10 8.27 4.24
C ARG A 84 -3.97 7.37 4.70
N ASP A 85 -4.09 6.09 4.38
CA ASP A 85 -3.07 5.09 4.68
C ASP A 85 -2.91 4.20 3.44
N PRO A 86 -1.90 4.46 2.59
CA PRO A 86 -1.75 3.76 1.31
C PRO A 86 -1.66 2.23 1.43
N GLU A 87 -1.28 1.70 2.60
CA GLU A 87 -1.19 0.26 2.81
C GLU A 87 -2.57 -0.43 2.84
N ILE A 88 -3.62 0.31 3.18
CA ILE A 88 -4.97 -0.20 3.43
C ILE A 88 -6.07 0.66 2.80
N ASP A 89 -5.72 1.77 2.14
CA ASP A 89 -6.68 2.65 1.48
C ASP A 89 -7.24 1.95 0.24
N THR A 90 -8.42 1.35 0.40
CA THR A 90 -9.10 0.68 -0.70
C THR A 90 -10.01 1.62 -1.49
N HIS A 91 -9.92 2.93 -1.29
CA HIS A 91 -10.84 3.86 -1.92
C HIS A 91 -10.50 4.05 -3.40
N PHE A 92 -11.43 3.65 -4.26
CA PHE A 92 -11.36 3.89 -5.70
C PHE A 92 -12.63 4.54 -6.20
N GLU A 93 -12.46 5.71 -6.81
CA GLU A 93 -13.55 6.50 -7.35
C GLU A 93 -13.29 6.76 -8.83
N VAL A 94 -14.33 6.63 -9.64
CA VAL A 94 -14.30 6.96 -11.06
C VAL A 94 -15.47 7.89 -11.37
N VAL A 95 -15.17 9.09 -11.85
CA VAL A 95 -16.15 10.04 -12.34
C VAL A 95 -16.24 9.93 -13.85
N ILE A 96 -17.42 9.61 -14.38
CA ILE A 96 -17.64 9.40 -15.81
C ILE A 96 -18.34 10.64 -16.39
N CYS A 97 -17.64 11.31 -17.30
CA CYS A 97 -18.09 12.54 -17.93
C CYS A 97 -18.35 12.31 -19.42
N SER A 98 -19.53 12.67 -19.91
CA SER A 98 -19.83 12.61 -21.35
C SER A 98 -19.07 13.69 -22.13
N ALA A 99 -18.43 13.30 -23.23
CA ALA A 99 -17.66 14.16 -24.12
C ALA A 99 -17.94 13.86 -25.62
N GLY A 100 -19.20 14.00 -26.03
CA GLY A 100 -19.63 13.72 -27.41
C GLY A 100 -19.85 12.22 -27.61
N HIS A 101 -19.15 11.61 -28.57
CA HIS A 101 -19.21 10.17 -28.85
C HIS A 101 -18.25 9.32 -27.99
N HIS A 102 -17.69 9.94 -26.95
CA HIS A 102 -16.78 9.32 -26.00
C HIS A 102 -17.19 9.68 -24.58
N ALA A 103 -16.79 8.84 -23.62
CA ALA A 103 -16.72 9.22 -22.23
C ALA A 103 -15.27 9.50 -21.82
N VAL A 104 -15.11 10.45 -20.90
CA VAL A 104 -13.87 10.66 -20.17
C VAL A 104 -14.11 10.26 -18.74
N MET A 105 -13.35 9.28 -18.27
CA MET A 105 -13.32 8.84 -16.88
C MET A 105 -12.19 9.56 -16.17
N ILE A 106 -12.46 10.09 -14.99
CA ILE A 106 -11.48 10.68 -14.09
C ILE A 106 -11.44 9.78 -12.86
N SER A 107 -10.36 9.03 -12.69
CA SER A 107 -10.20 8.08 -11.60
C SER A 107 -9.32 8.63 -10.49
N PHE A 108 -9.71 8.37 -9.25
CA PHE A 108 -9.00 8.77 -8.05
C PHE A 108 -8.64 7.52 -7.24
N THR A 109 -7.34 7.24 -7.11
CA THR A 109 -6.82 6.05 -6.39
C THR A 109 -5.40 6.30 -5.88
N GLU A 110 -5.03 5.62 -4.80
CA GLU A 110 -3.63 5.51 -4.36
C GLU A 110 -2.89 4.35 -5.08
N HIS A 111 -3.64 3.49 -5.77
CA HIS A 111 -3.14 2.25 -6.38
C HIS A 111 -3.13 2.36 -7.91
N GLU A 112 -1.96 2.65 -8.48
CA GLU A 112 -1.75 2.82 -9.93
C GLU A 112 -2.13 1.56 -10.75
N ASP A 113 -1.98 0.38 -10.16
CA ASP A 113 -2.37 -0.87 -10.83
C ASP A 113 -3.89 -0.99 -11.04
N TRP A 114 -4.70 -0.26 -10.26
CA TRP A 114 -6.16 -0.22 -10.45
C TRP A 114 -6.54 0.71 -11.62
N PHE A 115 -5.76 1.77 -11.82
CA PHE A 115 -5.86 2.58 -13.04
C PHE A 115 -5.43 1.78 -14.27
N THR A 116 -4.40 0.93 -14.14
CA THR A 116 -3.97 0.03 -15.23
C THR A 116 -5.09 -0.93 -15.64
N ASP A 117 -5.90 -1.42 -14.69
CA ASP A 117 -7.08 -2.23 -15.03
C ASP A 117 -8.13 -1.45 -15.83
N LEU A 118 -8.33 -0.16 -15.55
CA LEU A 118 -9.22 0.69 -16.36
C LEU A 118 -8.72 0.82 -17.81
N LEU A 119 -7.40 0.91 -17.99
CA LEU A 119 -6.79 0.96 -19.33
C LEU A 119 -6.89 -0.37 -20.07
N SER A 120 -7.13 -1.47 -19.37
CA SER A 120 -7.35 -2.79 -19.99
C SER A 120 -8.75 -2.94 -20.62
N LEU A 121 -9.68 -2.02 -20.33
CA LEU A 121 -11.02 -2.07 -20.91
C LEU A 121 -10.98 -1.89 -22.44
N PRO A 122 -11.88 -2.56 -23.19
CA PRO A 122 -11.94 -2.43 -24.63
C PRO A 122 -12.08 -0.98 -25.10
N GLY A 123 -11.07 -0.50 -25.84
CA GLY A 123 -11.04 0.86 -26.40
C GLY A 123 -10.67 1.96 -25.39
N ALA A 124 -10.35 1.61 -24.14
CA ALA A 124 -9.79 2.55 -23.19
C ALA A 124 -8.41 3.03 -23.65
N ALA A 125 -8.16 4.33 -23.46
CA ALA A 125 -6.87 4.94 -23.72
C ALA A 125 -6.56 5.97 -22.64
N ASP A 126 -5.29 6.08 -22.23
CA ASP A 126 -4.86 7.13 -21.32
C ASP A 126 -5.18 8.49 -21.94
N PHE A 127 -5.91 9.29 -21.18
CA PHE A 127 -6.33 10.63 -21.54
C PHE A 127 -6.11 11.61 -20.38
N SER A 128 -5.17 11.30 -19.49
CA SER A 128 -4.80 12.12 -18.34
C SER A 128 -4.36 13.52 -18.77
N TYR A 129 -4.80 14.53 -18.01
CA TYR A 129 -4.44 15.93 -18.19
C TYR A 129 -4.55 16.69 -16.86
N TRP A 130 -3.49 17.42 -16.51
CA TRP A 130 -3.43 18.32 -15.35
C TRP A 130 -2.73 19.60 -15.76
N ASP A 131 -3.27 20.76 -15.38
CA ASP A 131 -2.78 22.08 -15.80
C ASP A 131 -1.39 22.42 -15.25
N GLY A 132 -1.00 21.83 -14.10
CA GLY A 132 0.34 21.91 -13.53
C GLY A 132 1.32 20.83 -14.01
N ALA A 133 0.87 19.83 -14.77
CA ALA A 133 1.74 18.77 -15.28
C ALA A 133 2.30 19.14 -16.66
N GLY A 134 3.59 18.86 -16.87
CA GLY A 134 4.19 18.94 -18.20
C GLY A 134 3.55 17.94 -19.17
N ARG A 135 3.58 18.25 -20.47
CA ARG A 135 3.16 17.33 -21.53
C ARG A 135 4.03 16.05 -21.48
N PRO A 136 3.44 14.84 -21.43
CA PRO A 136 4.20 13.59 -21.41
C PRO A 136 5.06 13.39 -22.68
N ALA A 137 6.18 12.69 -22.52
CA ALA A 137 7.07 12.29 -23.62
C ALA A 137 6.40 11.19 -24.47
N GLY A 138 5.62 11.61 -25.48
CA GLY A 138 4.86 10.70 -26.34
C GLY A 138 3.52 11.28 -26.79
N VAL A 139 3.01 12.28 -26.07
CA VAL A 139 1.78 13.00 -26.43
C VAL A 139 2.16 14.19 -27.30
N THR A 140 1.51 14.35 -28.46
CA THR A 140 1.77 15.51 -29.35
C THR A 140 1.22 16.80 -28.73
N SER A 141 1.73 17.96 -29.16
CA SER A 141 1.23 19.27 -28.68
C SER A 141 -0.26 19.44 -29.00
N ASP A 142 -0.70 18.97 -30.17
CA ASP A 142 -2.09 19.05 -30.61
C ASP A 142 -3.00 18.15 -29.78
N GLU A 143 -2.55 16.93 -29.49
CA GLU A 143 -3.27 16.02 -28.61
C GLU A 143 -3.36 16.60 -27.19
N TRP A 144 -2.27 17.15 -26.65
CA TRP A 144 -2.25 17.77 -25.33
C TRP A 144 -3.20 18.97 -25.24
N ALA A 145 -3.20 19.83 -26.25
CA ALA A 145 -4.14 20.93 -26.37
C ALA A 145 -5.59 20.42 -26.49
N ASN A 146 -5.82 19.31 -27.19
CA ASN A 146 -7.13 18.69 -27.28
C ASN A 146 -7.61 18.11 -25.94
N ARG A 147 -6.73 17.45 -25.17
CA ARG A 147 -7.03 16.99 -23.81
C ARG A 147 -7.42 18.19 -22.93
N ARG A 148 -6.62 19.26 -22.93
CA ARG A 148 -6.92 20.51 -22.21
C ARG A 148 -8.31 21.05 -22.52
N ARG A 149 -8.63 21.24 -23.81
CA ARG A 149 -9.96 21.75 -24.24
C ARG A 149 -11.09 20.83 -23.79
N THR A 150 -10.88 19.52 -23.87
CA THR A 150 -11.87 18.53 -23.46
C THR A 150 -12.13 18.60 -21.95
N TYR A 151 -11.08 18.64 -21.13
CA TYR A 151 -11.19 18.79 -19.68
C TYR A 151 -11.85 20.12 -19.30
N GLN A 152 -11.43 21.24 -19.89
CA GLN A 152 -12.04 22.55 -19.63
C GLN A 152 -13.55 22.53 -19.91
N ARG A 153 -13.99 21.94 -21.02
CA ARG A 153 -15.41 21.81 -21.36
C ARG A 153 -16.18 20.90 -20.41
N ILE A 154 -15.55 19.83 -19.91
CA ILE A 154 -16.16 18.93 -18.93
C ILE A 154 -16.32 19.67 -17.61
N LEU A 155 -15.23 20.25 -17.09
CA LEU A 155 -15.18 20.86 -15.77
C LEU A 155 -15.99 22.17 -15.71
N SER A 156 -16.17 22.89 -16.82
CA SER A 156 -17.01 24.08 -16.87
C SER A 156 -18.50 23.81 -16.64
N ARG A 157 -18.92 22.53 -16.57
CA ARG A 157 -20.31 22.15 -16.25
C ARG A 157 -20.63 22.32 -14.77
N ASP A 158 -19.64 22.26 -13.88
CA ASP A 158 -19.77 22.61 -12.47
C ASP A 158 -19.17 24.01 -12.25
N PRO A 159 -19.89 24.95 -11.61
CA PRO A 159 -19.38 26.30 -11.35
C PRO A 159 -18.08 26.34 -10.54
N HIS A 160 -17.77 25.27 -9.80
CA HIS A 160 -16.56 25.15 -9.01
C HIS A 160 -15.51 24.25 -9.67
N GLY A 161 -15.73 23.81 -10.92
CA GLY A 161 -14.80 22.96 -11.65
C GLY A 161 -14.61 21.56 -11.06
N ARG A 162 -15.54 21.07 -10.24
CA ARG A 162 -15.40 19.79 -9.53
C ARG A 162 -15.79 18.63 -10.46
N PRO A 163 -14.91 17.65 -10.69
CA PRO A 163 -15.24 16.46 -11.49
C PRO A 163 -16.55 15.80 -11.07
N ALA A 164 -16.73 15.55 -9.76
CA ALA A 164 -17.94 14.90 -9.22
C ALA A 164 -19.26 15.66 -9.54
N GLY A 165 -19.20 16.97 -9.83
CA GLY A 165 -20.37 17.75 -10.27
C GLY A 165 -20.64 17.69 -11.78
N CYS A 166 -19.75 17.08 -12.57
CA CYS A 166 -19.76 17.12 -14.03
C CYS A 166 -20.20 15.81 -14.70
N GLY A 167 -20.43 14.75 -13.92
CA GLY A 167 -20.64 13.39 -14.42
C GLY A 167 -21.27 12.46 -13.39
N VAL A 168 -21.23 11.15 -13.68
CA VAL A 168 -21.69 10.10 -12.77
C VAL A 168 -20.50 9.55 -11.99
N THR A 169 -20.56 9.62 -10.67
CA THR A 169 -19.54 9.04 -9.79
C THR A 169 -19.85 7.59 -9.46
N LEU A 170 -18.90 6.70 -9.75
CA LEU A 170 -18.89 5.33 -9.24
C LEU A 170 -17.83 5.21 -8.15
N VAL A 171 -18.25 4.75 -6.98
CA VAL A 171 -17.35 4.45 -5.86
C VAL A 171 -17.26 2.93 -5.71
N PHE A 172 -16.06 2.41 -5.87
CA PHE A 172 -15.75 1.00 -5.63
C PHE A 172 -15.31 0.87 -4.18
N GLN A 173 -16.27 0.63 -3.30
CA GLN A 173 -16.00 0.38 -1.89
C GLN A 173 -16.47 -1.02 -1.53
N LYS A 174 -15.52 -1.88 -1.13
CA LYS A 174 -15.87 -3.19 -0.58
C LYS A 174 -16.35 -3.00 0.86
N PRO A 175 -17.42 -3.69 1.30
CA PRO A 175 -17.71 -3.81 2.72
C PRO A 175 -16.47 -4.36 3.42
N LEU A 176 -16.07 -3.69 4.50
CA LEU A 176 -14.88 -4.01 5.28
C LEU A 176 -15.12 -5.28 6.11
N SER A 177 -15.29 -6.42 5.45
CA SER A 177 -15.36 -7.70 6.15
C SER A 177 -13.95 -8.17 6.51
N PRO A 178 -13.77 -8.68 7.74
CA PRO A 178 -12.57 -9.40 8.14
C PRO A 178 -12.14 -10.39 7.05
N ARG A 179 -10.84 -10.37 6.69
CA ARG A 179 -10.27 -11.39 5.80
C ARG A 179 -10.20 -12.72 6.53
N THR A 180 -10.40 -13.80 5.78
CA THR A 180 -10.19 -15.16 6.26
C THR A 180 -8.71 -15.43 6.47
N LEU A 181 -8.39 -16.39 7.33
CA LEU A 181 -7.02 -16.82 7.56
C LEU A 181 -6.35 -17.30 6.27
N ASP A 182 -7.04 -18.11 5.46
CA ASP A 182 -6.53 -18.59 4.17
C ASP A 182 -6.15 -17.46 3.21
N GLU A 183 -6.96 -16.39 3.14
CA GLU A 183 -6.64 -15.22 2.33
C GLU A 183 -5.36 -14.52 2.80
N ILE A 184 -5.14 -14.48 4.11
CA ILE A 184 -3.99 -13.83 4.73
C ILE A 184 -2.73 -14.70 4.60
N LEU A 185 -2.83 -16.01 4.82
CA LEU A 185 -1.72 -16.96 4.68
C LEU A 185 -1.14 -16.94 3.26
N ARG A 186 -1.97 -16.73 2.24
CA ARG A 186 -1.50 -16.57 0.84
C ARG A 186 -0.66 -15.31 0.61
N GLU A 187 -0.79 -14.30 1.46
CA GLU A 187 -0.02 -13.04 1.38
C GLU A 187 1.14 -13.00 2.39
N VAL A 188 1.40 -14.09 3.11
CA VAL A 188 2.57 -14.20 3.99
C VAL A 188 3.84 -14.00 3.15
N PRO A 189 4.71 -13.04 3.50
CA PRO A 189 5.94 -12.82 2.75
C PRO A 189 6.86 -14.04 2.86
N ASP A 190 7.64 -14.27 1.81
CA ASP A 190 8.64 -15.33 1.82
C ASP A 190 9.72 -15.11 2.89
N ILE A 191 10.47 -16.17 3.21
CA ILE A 191 11.52 -16.15 4.25
C ILE A 191 12.57 -15.08 3.96
N GLN A 192 12.96 -14.85 2.71
CA GLN A 192 14.00 -13.87 2.36
C GLN A 192 13.51 -12.44 2.58
N THR A 193 12.25 -12.16 2.24
CA THR A 193 11.61 -10.88 2.49
C THR A 193 11.50 -10.61 4.00
N ARG A 194 11.10 -11.62 4.78
CA ARG A 194 11.04 -11.54 6.26
C ARG A 194 12.41 -11.33 6.88
N ALA A 195 13.40 -12.14 6.49
CA ALA A 195 14.76 -12.06 7.00
C ALA A 195 15.44 -10.71 6.72
N ARG A 196 15.26 -10.16 5.51
CA ARG A 196 15.73 -8.80 5.17
C ARG A 196 15.06 -7.72 6.01
N ARG A 197 13.82 -7.93 6.44
CA ARG A 197 13.13 -6.99 7.34
C ARG A 197 13.70 -7.08 8.74
N MET A 198 13.92 -8.29 9.26
CA MET A 198 14.59 -8.51 10.56
C MET A 198 16.01 -7.95 10.56
N ALA A 199 16.76 -8.10 9.47
CA ALA A 199 18.09 -7.50 9.30
C ALA A 199 18.09 -5.98 9.49
N ARG A 200 17.13 -5.29 8.84
CA ARG A 200 16.98 -3.83 9.01
C ARG A 200 16.58 -3.44 10.42
N GLN A 201 15.63 -4.16 11.02
CA GLN A 201 15.19 -3.89 12.39
C GLN A 201 16.32 -4.11 13.40
N SER A 202 17.10 -5.18 13.25
CA SER A 202 18.27 -5.47 14.07
C SER A 202 19.36 -4.40 13.94
N LEU A 203 19.65 -3.93 12.72
CA LEU A 203 20.61 -2.83 12.50
C LEU A 203 20.13 -1.53 13.14
N LEU A 204 18.85 -1.20 13.00
CA LEU A 204 18.25 -0.04 13.66
C LEU A 204 18.31 -0.17 15.19
N ALA A 205 17.98 -1.34 15.74
CA ALA A 205 18.03 -1.62 17.17
C ALA A 205 19.46 -1.50 17.72
N GLN A 206 20.44 -2.08 17.03
CA GLN A 206 21.87 -1.98 17.37
C GLN A 206 22.33 -0.52 17.38
N TRP A 207 21.95 0.26 16.36
CA TRP A 207 22.26 1.68 16.32
C TRP A 207 21.60 2.43 17.47
N THR A 208 20.31 2.21 17.73
CA THR A 208 19.62 2.86 18.86
C THR A 208 20.22 2.49 20.21
N GLY A 209 20.70 1.25 20.37
CA GLY A 209 21.36 0.78 21.60
C GLY A 209 22.73 1.41 21.85
N SER A 210 23.39 1.92 20.82
CA SER A 210 24.64 2.69 20.96
C SER A 210 24.43 4.15 21.38
N LEU A 211 23.18 4.61 21.42
CA LEU A 211 22.84 5.95 21.88
C LEU A 211 22.50 5.95 23.38
N ASP A 212 22.91 7.00 24.08
CA ASP A 212 22.43 7.28 25.43
C ASP A 212 21.17 8.16 25.37
N PRO A 213 19.97 7.60 25.59
CA PRO A 213 18.72 8.34 25.47
C PRO A 213 18.57 9.44 26.54
N THR A 214 19.33 9.37 27.63
CA THR A 214 19.31 10.40 28.69
C THR A 214 20.13 11.64 28.33
N LYS A 215 20.99 11.53 27.30
CA LYS A 215 21.89 12.61 26.85
C LYS A 215 21.51 13.22 25.51
N ILE A 216 20.41 12.76 24.91
CA ILE A 216 19.96 13.22 23.60
C ILE A 216 18.55 13.79 23.73
N ASP A 217 18.35 15.01 23.24
CA ASP A 217 17.04 15.62 23.13
C ASP A 217 16.08 14.75 22.27
N PRO A 218 14.80 14.57 22.66
CA PRO A 218 13.86 13.70 21.94
C PRO A 218 13.68 14.04 20.46
N VAL A 219 13.70 15.32 20.08
CA VAL A 219 13.58 15.74 18.67
C VAL A 219 14.85 15.36 17.92
N ALA A 220 16.02 15.66 18.50
CA ALA A 220 17.30 15.27 17.91
C ALA A 220 17.46 13.74 17.81
N TYR A 221 16.89 12.98 18.76
CA TYR A 221 16.85 11.51 18.71
C TYR A 221 16.02 11.03 17.50
N MET A 222 14.80 11.56 17.34
CA MET A 222 13.93 11.25 16.20
C MET A 222 14.59 11.58 14.86
N GLU A 223 15.21 12.76 14.73
CA GLU A 223 15.92 13.15 13.51
C GLU A 223 17.06 12.20 13.17
N LYS A 224 17.89 11.86 14.17
CA LYS A 224 18.98 10.89 14.00
C LYS A 224 18.45 9.51 13.60
N MET A 225 17.35 9.06 14.21
CA MET A 225 16.72 7.78 13.93
C MET A 225 16.16 7.72 12.52
N MET A 226 15.43 8.75 12.08
CA MET A 226 14.93 8.86 10.71
C MET A 226 16.08 8.90 9.69
N ASN A 227 17.15 9.64 10.00
CA ASN A 227 18.33 9.69 9.13
C ASN A 227 19.01 8.33 9.00
N TYR A 228 19.15 7.58 10.10
CA TYR A 228 19.73 6.24 10.05
C TYR A 228 18.81 5.25 9.32
N ALA A 229 17.50 5.27 9.59
CA ALA A 229 16.52 4.46 8.88
C ALA A 229 16.52 4.74 7.37
N SER A 230 16.70 6.01 6.97
CA SER A 230 16.85 6.40 5.56
C SER A 230 18.13 5.82 4.94
N LYS A 231 19.25 5.86 5.66
CA LYS A 231 20.52 5.24 5.21
C LYS A 231 20.40 3.73 5.00
N LEU A 232 19.61 3.02 5.80
CA LEU A 232 19.36 1.58 5.60
C LEU A 232 18.65 1.26 4.27
N ASN A 233 18.09 2.26 3.57
CA ASN A 233 17.48 2.11 2.26
C ASN A 233 18.42 2.45 1.10
N THR A 234 19.67 2.85 1.36
CA THR A 234 20.63 3.18 0.31
C THR A 234 21.31 1.93 -0.25
N PRO A 235 21.81 1.95 -1.51
CA PRO A 235 22.57 0.84 -2.09
C PRO A 235 23.82 0.47 -1.29
N GLU A 236 24.40 1.42 -0.56
CA GLU A 236 25.61 1.23 0.25
C GLU A 236 25.39 0.23 1.41
N PHE A 237 24.19 0.21 1.99
CA PHE A 237 23.83 -0.71 3.07
C PHE A 237 23.31 -2.06 2.57
N ALA A 238 23.07 -2.23 1.26
CA ALA A 238 22.53 -3.45 0.71
C ALA A 238 23.38 -4.71 0.99
N PRO A 239 24.73 -4.69 0.93
CA PRO A 239 25.56 -5.85 1.27
C PRO A 239 25.43 -6.25 2.74
N VAL A 240 25.45 -5.27 3.65
CA VAL A 240 25.33 -5.50 5.10
C VAL A 240 23.97 -6.10 5.45
N ILE A 241 22.90 -5.57 4.86
CA ILE A 241 21.54 -6.10 5.03
C ILE A 241 21.45 -7.52 4.48
N THR A 242 22.06 -7.80 3.34
CA THR A 242 22.04 -9.14 2.72
C THR A 242 22.72 -10.17 3.60
N GLN A 243 23.94 -9.88 4.06
CA GLN A 243 24.68 -10.79 4.96
C GLN A 243 23.92 -11.07 6.25
N ARG A 244 23.34 -10.04 6.89
CA ARG A 244 22.56 -10.23 8.12
C ARG A 244 21.23 -10.93 7.86
N ALA A 245 20.64 -10.75 6.68
CA ALA A 245 19.42 -11.45 6.29
C ALA A 245 19.66 -12.95 6.09
N GLU A 246 20.83 -13.38 5.61
CA GLU A 246 21.16 -14.81 5.49
C GLU A 246 21.10 -15.52 6.85
N VAL A 247 21.69 -14.90 7.88
CA VAL A 247 21.63 -15.42 9.26
C VAL A 247 20.19 -15.54 9.77
N PHE A 248 19.35 -14.53 9.52
CA PHE A 248 17.94 -14.57 9.93
C PHE A 248 17.13 -15.59 9.11
N ALA A 249 17.46 -15.80 7.84
CA ALA A 249 16.75 -16.76 7.00
C ALA A 249 16.93 -18.21 7.49
N GLU A 250 18.07 -18.53 8.10
CA GLU A 250 18.34 -19.84 8.71
C GLU A 250 17.57 -20.06 10.02
N GLN A 251 17.27 -18.98 10.75
CA GLN A 251 16.60 -19.03 12.05
C GLN A 251 15.08 -18.98 11.92
N LEU A 252 14.57 -18.17 10.98
CA LEU A 252 13.15 -17.90 10.86
C LEU A 252 12.38 -19.16 10.43
N PRO A 253 11.26 -19.45 11.10
CA PRO A 253 10.44 -20.59 10.72
C PRO A 253 9.67 -20.31 9.43
N THR A 254 9.33 -21.38 8.70
CA THR A 254 8.20 -21.31 7.76
C THR A 254 6.93 -21.06 8.56
N LEU A 255 6.09 -20.14 8.11
CA LEU A 255 4.85 -19.80 8.77
C LEU A 255 3.68 -20.54 8.14
N ASP A 256 3.00 -21.31 8.98
CA ASP A 256 1.71 -21.95 8.72
C ASP A 256 0.64 -21.34 9.66
N GLU A 257 -0.59 -21.84 9.55
CA GLU A 257 -1.72 -21.43 10.39
C GLU A 257 -1.37 -21.46 11.89
N ASP A 258 -0.86 -22.59 12.37
CA ASP A 258 -0.62 -22.80 13.80
C ASP A 258 0.50 -21.90 14.35
N ARG A 259 1.56 -21.64 13.56
CA ARG A 259 2.65 -20.75 13.98
C ARG A 259 2.26 -19.28 13.99
N ILE A 260 1.47 -18.83 13.01
CA ILE A 260 1.00 -17.43 12.95
C ILE A 260 0.00 -17.12 14.07
N GLN A 261 -0.80 -18.10 14.48
CA GLN A 261 -1.72 -17.97 15.61
C GLN A 261 -1.04 -18.15 16.98
N GLY A 262 0.28 -18.40 17.01
CA GLY A 262 1.03 -18.58 18.26
C GLY A 262 0.78 -19.93 18.97
N ARG A 263 0.26 -20.96 18.26
CA ARG A 263 -0.03 -22.28 18.83
C ARG A 263 1.20 -23.19 18.93
N HIS A 264 2.26 -22.90 18.17
CA HIS A 264 3.55 -23.59 18.23
C HIS A 264 4.67 -22.65 18.68
N THR A 265 4.76 -22.38 19.98
CA THR A 265 5.86 -21.63 20.59
C THR A 265 6.85 -22.58 21.25
N SER A 266 7.48 -23.46 20.48
CA SER A 266 8.74 -24.06 20.92
C SER A 266 9.85 -23.28 20.23
N PRO A 267 10.56 -22.38 20.94
CA PRO A 267 11.81 -21.86 20.41
C PRO A 267 12.73 -23.04 20.11
N PRO A 268 13.60 -22.98 19.09
CA PRO A 268 14.68 -23.95 18.97
C PRO A 268 15.40 -24.00 20.32
N GLU A 269 15.71 -25.22 20.81
CA GLU A 269 16.54 -25.43 21.99
C GLU A 269 17.70 -24.44 21.95
N LYS A 270 17.83 -23.58 22.98
CA LYS A 270 18.80 -22.48 23.07
C LYS A 270 20.09 -22.82 22.34
N GLN A 271 20.18 -22.44 21.06
CA GLN A 271 21.44 -22.46 20.35
C GLN A 271 22.23 -21.29 20.91
N GLU A 272 23.43 -21.60 21.38
CA GLU A 272 24.33 -20.74 22.11
C GLU A 272 24.24 -19.30 21.60
N SER A 273 23.97 -18.38 22.52
CA SER A 273 24.08 -16.95 22.28
C SER A 273 25.46 -16.68 21.68
N PHE A 274 25.52 -16.44 20.37
CA PHE A 274 26.70 -15.83 19.80
C PHE A 274 26.82 -14.44 20.43
N PRO A 275 28.01 -14.06 20.91
CA PRO A 275 28.21 -12.75 21.50
C PRO A 275 27.86 -11.72 20.44
N ILE A 276 26.75 -11.01 20.66
CA ILE A 276 26.61 -9.67 20.15
C ILE A 276 27.70 -8.92 20.90
N GLU A 277 28.85 -8.66 20.25
CA GLU A 277 29.86 -7.79 20.81
C GLU A 277 29.18 -6.45 21.14
N LEU A 278 29.09 -6.17 22.44
CA LEU A 278 28.51 -4.98 23.07
C LEU A 278 29.44 -3.77 22.91
#